data_AF-A0A4R5KE62-F1
#
_entry.id   AF-A0A4R5KE62-F1
#
_cell.length_a   1.000
_cell.length_b   1.000
_cell.length_c   1.000
_cell.angle_alpha   90.00
_cell.angle_beta   90.00
_cell.angle_gamma   90.00
#
_symmetry.space_group_name_H-M   'P 1'
#
loop_
_entity.id
_entity.type
_entity.pdbx_description
1 polymer ?
#
loop_
_entity_poly.entity_id
_entity_poly.type
_entity_poly.pdbx_seq_one_letter_code
_entity_poly.pdbx_strand_id
1 'polypeptide(L)'
;MIEYIKNQNSENSIYVLLTDTGTLFTKLIKQFTAAPYNHASLALDAELNELFSFGRKQATNPWSAGFVQEDVYEGTFRHFPGTRCQLLRLHVSKRQRTNAVRIIQSFQNDQQAYRYNLIGLLGVLVNLDIEQKNAYFCSQFVAEALRSTGLSLWDRPSSLVTPEDIRRHPAFETLYEGYLFDYPLLDGERLSRERNGAELWRRQAV
;
A
#
# COMPACT_ATOMS: atom_id res chain seq x y z
N MET A 1 20.46 -12.54 -2.52
CA MET A 1 19.22 -11.92 -1.98
C MET A 1 18.22 -11.60 -3.09
N ILE A 2 18.57 -10.82 -4.11
CA ILE A 2 17.69 -10.49 -5.25
C ILE A 2 17.20 -11.76 -5.98
N GLU A 3 18.10 -12.66 -6.37
CA GLU A 3 17.74 -13.93 -7.00
C GLU A 3 16.92 -14.84 -6.08
N TYR A 4 17.13 -14.74 -4.75
CA TYR A 4 16.35 -15.50 -3.78
C TYR A 4 14.91 -14.99 -3.69
N ILE A 5 14.69 -13.67 -3.74
CA ILE A 5 13.34 -13.09 -3.75
C ILE A 5 12.63 -13.41 -5.07
N LYS A 6 13.34 -13.33 -6.21
CA LYS A 6 12.80 -13.69 -7.53
C LYS A 6 12.49 -15.18 -7.70
N ASN A 7 13.32 -16.07 -7.14
CA ASN A 7 13.13 -17.52 -7.25
C ASN A 7 12.04 -18.08 -6.32
N GLN A 8 11.55 -17.29 -5.36
CA GLN A 8 10.42 -17.68 -4.52
C GLN A 8 9.13 -17.40 -5.30
N ASN A 9 8.49 -18.48 -5.73
CA ASN A 9 7.38 -18.47 -6.67
C ASN A 9 6.28 -17.49 -6.21
N SER A 10 6.02 -16.43 -6.99
CA SER A 10 4.97 -15.45 -6.71
C SER A 10 3.62 -16.13 -6.49
N GLU A 11 3.38 -17.30 -7.11
CA GLU A 11 2.17 -18.10 -6.94
C GLU A 11 1.85 -18.55 -5.49
N ASN A 12 2.82 -18.53 -4.58
CA ASN A 12 2.65 -18.94 -3.18
C ASN A 12 2.96 -17.83 -2.17
N SER A 13 2.94 -16.58 -2.61
CA SER A 13 3.20 -15.42 -1.74
C SER A 13 2.16 -14.34 -1.96
N ILE A 14 1.93 -13.54 -0.92
CA ILE A 14 1.28 -12.24 -1.01
C ILE A 14 2.22 -11.25 -0.34
N TYR A 15 2.31 -10.06 -0.88
CA TYR A 15 3.20 -9.03 -0.37
C TYR A 15 2.38 -7.89 0.24
N VAL A 16 2.93 -7.26 1.26
CA VAL A 16 2.39 -6.01 1.81
C VAL A 16 3.49 -4.98 1.82
N LEU A 17 3.25 -3.87 1.10
CA LEU A 17 4.14 -2.72 1.10
C LEU A 17 3.61 -1.70 2.10
N LEU A 18 4.38 -1.44 3.15
CA LEU A 18 4.13 -0.35 4.09
C LEU A 18 4.96 0.85 3.67
N THR A 19 4.37 2.05 3.62
CA THR A 19 5.08 3.27 3.21
C THR A 19 4.86 4.44 4.15
N ASP A 20 5.86 5.31 4.25
CA ASP A 20 5.82 6.65 4.84
C ASP A 20 6.23 7.65 3.75
N THR A 21 5.24 8.32 3.14
CA THR A 21 5.46 9.29 2.07
C THR A 21 5.87 10.68 2.59
N GLY A 22 5.96 10.89 3.91
CA GLY A 22 6.55 12.10 4.47
C GLY A 22 5.84 13.41 4.12
N THR A 23 4.53 13.39 3.82
CA THR A 23 3.72 14.62 3.64
C THR A 23 4.00 15.60 4.78
N LEU A 24 4.05 16.92 4.53
CA LEU A 24 4.54 17.95 5.48
C LEU A 24 3.93 17.88 6.91
N PHE A 25 2.81 17.18 7.09
CA PHE A 25 2.15 16.92 8.38
C PHE A 25 2.77 15.77 9.20
N THR A 26 3.56 14.88 8.58
CA THR A 26 4.30 13.78 9.25
C THR A 26 5.35 14.26 10.26
N LYS A 27 5.90 15.48 10.08
CA LYS A 27 6.84 16.06 11.06
C LYS A 27 6.16 16.48 12.38
N LEU A 28 4.89 16.86 12.34
CA LEU A 28 4.13 17.26 13.53
C LEU A 28 3.53 16.06 14.29
N ILE A 29 3.21 14.96 13.59
CA ILE A 29 2.54 13.79 14.18
C ILE A 29 3.50 12.67 14.62
N LYS A 30 4.75 12.62 14.12
CA LYS A 30 5.78 11.68 14.64
C LYS A 30 6.01 11.82 16.16
N GLN A 31 5.58 12.94 16.75
CA GLN A 31 5.66 13.19 18.19
C GLN A 31 4.52 12.55 19.00
N PHE A 32 3.40 12.13 18.36
CA PHE A 32 2.21 11.60 19.06
C PHE A 32 1.82 10.16 18.67
N THR A 33 2.12 9.70 17.46
CA THR A 33 1.95 8.29 17.06
C THR A 33 3.25 7.80 16.46
N ALA A 34 4.07 7.12 17.26
CA ALA A 34 5.40 6.61 16.89
C ALA A 34 5.39 5.45 15.87
N ALA A 35 4.36 5.37 15.01
CA ALA A 35 4.26 4.35 13.96
C ALA A 35 5.12 4.78 12.75
N PRO A 36 6.06 3.92 12.29
CA PRO A 36 7.01 4.27 11.22
C PRO A 36 6.39 4.34 9.81
N TYR A 37 5.18 3.81 9.60
CA TYR A 37 4.49 3.80 8.31
C TYR A 37 3.02 4.21 8.48
N ASN A 38 2.50 4.97 7.51
CA ASN A 38 1.15 5.54 7.53
C ASN A 38 0.26 5.07 6.37
N HIS A 39 0.80 4.22 5.49
CA HIS A 39 0.07 3.66 4.37
C HIS A 39 0.44 2.19 4.18
N ALA A 40 -0.52 1.39 3.70
CA ALA A 40 -0.39 -0.04 3.50
C ALA A 40 -1.04 -0.44 2.17
N SER A 41 -0.28 -1.17 1.36
CA SER A 41 -0.70 -1.64 0.04
C SER A 41 -0.47 -3.14 -0.09
N LEU A 42 -1.36 -3.84 -0.77
CA LEU A 42 -1.28 -5.26 -1.05
C LEU A 42 -0.64 -5.47 -2.42
N ALA A 43 0.42 -6.26 -2.51
CA ALA A 43 1.06 -6.62 -3.77
C ALA A 43 0.93 -8.10 -4.10
N LEU A 44 0.73 -8.40 -5.38
CA LEU A 44 0.70 -9.78 -5.88
C LEU A 44 2.07 -10.26 -6.38
N ASP A 45 3.02 -9.37 -6.62
CA ASP A 45 4.38 -9.70 -7.05
C ASP A 45 5.44 -8.96 -6.22
N ALA A 46 6.65 -9.50 -6.19
CA ALA A 46 7.74 -8.91 -5.41
C ALA A 46 8.29 -7.64 -6.08
N GLU A 47 8.10 -7.52 -7.39
CA GLU A 47 8.51 -6.40 -8.23
C GLU A 47 7.57 -5.18 -8.11
N LEU A 48 6.46 -5.33 -7.38
CA LEU A 48 5.47 -4.27 -7.09
C LEU A 48 4.75 -3.75 -8.36
N ASN A 49 4.56 -4.58 -9.38
CA ASN A 49 3.82 -4.23 -10.59
C ASN A 49 2.29 -4.30 -10.37
N GLU A 50 1.84 -5.22 -9.53
CA GLU A 50 0.45 -5.43 -9.15
C GLU A 50 0.25 -5.01 -7.68
N LEU A 51 0.28 -3.70 -7.44
CA LEU A 51 0.12 -3.07 -6.14
C LEU A 51 -1.27 -2.44 -5.99
N PHE A 52 -1.97 -2.71 -4.90
CA PHE A 52 -3.35 -2.27 -4.68
C PHE A 52 -3.52 -1.65 -3.30
N SER A 53 -4.30 -0.57 -3.22
CA SER A 53 -4.63 0.06 -1.95
C SER A 53 -6.00 0.77 -2.03
N PHE A 54 -6.47 1.25 -0.89
CA PHE A 54 -7.44 2.33 -0.87
C PHE A 54 -6.71 3.65 -0.70
N GLY A 55 -6.88 4.54 -1.68
CA GLY A 55 -6.14 5.80 -1.76
C GLY A 55 -6.89 6.89 -2.50
N ARG A 56 -6.23 8.03 -2.69
CA ARG A 56 -6.77 9.16 -3.47
C ARG A 56 -6.72 8.81 -4.96
N LYS A 57 -7.83 8.94 -5.67
CA LYS A 57 -7.87 8.84 -7.15
C LYS A 57 -7.25 10.06 -7.84
N GLN A 58 -7.13 11.19 -7.14
CA GLN A 58 -6.47 12.41 -7.61
C GLN A 58 -5.67 13.04 -6.46
N ALA A 59 -4.39 13.37 -6.70
CA ALA A 59 -3.50 13.93 -5.68
C ALA A 59 -4.03 15.24 -5.05
N THR A 60 -4.82 16.01 -5.81
CA THR A 60 -5.33 17.35 -5.45
C THR A 60 -6.74 17.35 -4.84
N ASN A 61 -7.48 16.24 -4.85
CA ASN A 61 -8.84 16.19 -4.30
C ASN A 61 -8.97 15.11 -3.19
N PRO A 62 -8.99 15.50 -1.90
CA PRO A 62 -9.06 14.57 -0.77
C PRO A 62 -10.40 13.81 -0.65
N TRP A 63 -11.44 14.21 -1.41
CA TRP A 63 -12.78 13.60 -1.37
C TRP A 63 -12.98 12.50 -2.42
N SER A 64 -12.05 12.34 -3.36
CA SER A 64 -12.07 11.26 -4.35
C SER A 64 -11.23 10.07 -3.89
N ALA A 65 -11.58 9.50 -2.72
CA ALA A 65 -10.95 8.29 -2.20
C ALA A 65 -11.64 7.03 -2.76
N GLY A 66 -10.87 5.97 -3.00
CA GLY A 66 -11.41 4.68 -3.44
C GLY A 66 -10.31 3.63 -3.65
N PHE A 67 -10.73 2.43 -4.05
CA PHE A 67 -9.83 1.36 -4.46
C PHE A 67 -9.03 1.80 -5.69
N VAL A 68 -7.71 1.65 -5.64
CA VAL A 68 -6.77 2.00 -6.71
C VAL A 68 -5.74 0.90 -6.91
N GLN A 69 -5.34 0.70 -8.17
CA GLN A 69 -4.07 0.05 -8.47
C GLN A 69 -3.01 1.14 -8.47
N GLU A 70 -2.02 1.00 -7.61
CA GLU A 70 -0.95 1.97 -7.42
C GLU A 70 0.18 1.70 -8.41
N ASP A 71 0.82 2.78 -8.85
CA ASP A 71 2.04 2.72 -9.63
C ASP A 71 3.17 3.36 -8.79
N VAL A 72 4.17 2.56 -8.42
CA VAL A 72 5.32 3.02 -7.63
C VAL A 72 6.18 4.03 -8.37
N TYR A 73 6.15 4.06 -9.70
CA TYR A 73 6.94 4.99 -10.54
C TYR A 73 6.21 6.32 -10.79
N GLU A 74 4.90 6.39 -10.53
CA GLU A 74 4.06 7.55 -10.82
C GLU A 74 3.31 8.09 -9.58
N GLY A 75 2.40 9.04 -9.81
CA GLY A 75 1.46 9.54 -8.80
C GLY A 75 2.11 10.03 -7.50
N THR A 76 1.59 9.52 -6.37
CA THR A 76 2.02 9.91 -5.02
C THR A 76 3.50 9.60 -4.78
N PHE A 77 3.97 8.40 -5.13
CA PHE A 77 5.34 7.99 -4.84
C PHE A 77 6.38 8.81 -5.60
N ARG A 78 6.07 9.20 -6.84
CA ARG A 78 6.91 10.14 -7.62
C ARG A 78 6.96 11.53 -6.99
N HIS A 79 5.85 12.02 -6.44
CA HIS A 79 5.81 13.32 -5.78
C HIS A 79 6.61 13.33 -4.46
N PHE A 80 6.76 12.17 -3.83
CA PHE A 80 7.49 11.97 -2.58
C PHE A 80 8.68 11.00 -2.76
N PRO A 81 9.76 11.40 -3.47
CA PRO A 81 10.88 10.52 -3.76
C PRO A 81 11.67 10.04 -2.52
N GLY A 82 11.48 10.70 -1.38
CA GLY A 82 12.01 10.29 -0.07
C GLY A 82 11.14 9.27 0.67
N THR A 83 10.15 8.65 0.01
CA THR A 83 9.26 7.66 0.60
C THR A 83 10.07 6.52 1.19
N ARG A 84 9.91 6.28 2.49
CA ARG A 84 10.43 5.09 3.16
C ARG A 84 9.43 3.96 3.05
N CYS A 85 9.90 2.74 2.91
CA CYS A 85 9.03 1.58 2.87
C CYS A 85 9.59 0.38 3.64
N GLN A 86 8.69 -0.54 3.96
CA GLN A 86 9.00 -1.90 4.36
C GLN A 86 8.16 -2.85 3.53
N LEU A 87 8.81 -3.81 2.86
CA LEU A 87 8.15 -4.84 2.09
C LEU A 87 8.10 -6.13 2.89
N LEU A 88 6.88 -6.58 3.15
CA LEU A 88 6.58 -7.79 3.89
C LEU A 88 6.09 -8.87 2.93
N ARG A 89 6.45 -10.12 3.21
CA ARG A 89 5.97 -11.31 2.51
C ARG A 89 5.17 -12.18 3.46
N LEU A 90 4.01 -12.61 3.00
CA LEU A 90 3.19 -13.65 3.61
C LEU A 90 3.20 -14.88 2.71
N HIS A 91 3.68 -15.99 3.25
CA HIS A 91 3.61 -17.28 2.55
C HIS A 91 2.19 -17.81 2.57
N VAL A 92 1.68 -18.18 1.40
CA VAL A 92 0.31 -18.66 1.22
C VAL A 92 0.27 -19.84 0.25
N SER A 93 -0.74 -20.70 0.37
CA SER A 93 -1.03 -21.68 -0.66
C SER A 93 -1.57 -21.02 -1.94
N LYS A 94 -1.41 -21.68 -3.09
CA LYS A 94 -2.02 -21.26 -4.37
C LYS A 94 -3.52 -20.98 -4.26
N ARG A 95 -4.25 -21.76 -3.45
CA ARG A 95 -5.69 -21.56 -3.18
C ARG A 95 -5.94 -20.25 -2.42
N GLN A 96 -5.17 -19.98 -1.37
CA GLN A 96 -5.24 -18.73 -0.60
C GLN A 96 -4.92 -17.52 -1.48
N ARG A 97 -3.87 -17.60 -2.31
CA ARG A 97 -3.55 -16.54 -3.28
C ARG A 97 -4.69 -16.30 -4.26
N THR A 98 -5.28 -17.37 -4.81
CA THR A 98 -6.43 -17.26 -5.73
C THR A 98 -7.62 -16.57 -5.07
N ASN A 99 -7.88 -16.83 -3.79
CA ASN A 99 -8.92 -16.13 -3.04
C ASN A 99 -8.60 -14.63 -2.87
N ALA A 100 -7.36 -14.28 -2.53
CA ALA A 100 -6.94 -12.87 -2.47
C ALA A 100 -7.14 -12.16 -3.81
N VAL A 101 -6.72 -12.77 -4.92
CA VAL A 101 -6.89 -12.23 -6.27
C VAL A 101 -8.37 -12.00 -6.59
N ARG A 102 -9.25 -12.95 -6.29
CA ARG A 102 -10.70 -12.79 -6.51
C ARG A 102 -11.29 -11.62 -5.73
N ILE A 103 -10.81 -11.39 -4.51
CA ILE A 103 -11.29 -10.28 -3.69
C ILE A 103 -10.78 -8.94 -4.22
N ILE A 104 -9.51 -8.86 -4.61
CA ILE A 104 -8.96 -7.68 -5.31
C ILE A 104 -9.79 -7.39 -6.57
N GLN A 105 -10.09 -8.39 -7.38
CA GLN A 105 -10.93 -8.25 -8.58
C GLN A 105 -12.35 -7.81 -8.25
N SER A 106 -12.94 -8.30 -7.16
CA SER A 106 -14.24 -7.80 -6.68
C SER A 106 -14.18 -6.32 -6.33
N PHE A 107 -13.13 -5.86 -5.63
CA PHE A 107 -12.94 -4.44 -5.37
C PHE A 107 -12.71 -3.61 -6.65
N GLN A 108 -12.03 -4.17 -7.66
CA GLN A 108 -11.86 -3.53 -8.97
C GLN A 108 -13.18 -3.39 -9.74
N ASN A 109 -14.05 -4.39 -9.68
CA ASN A 109 -15.32 -4.41 -10.42
C ASN A 109 -16.41 -3.57 -9.71
N ASP A 110 -16.39 -3.52 -8.39
CA ASP A 110 -17.42 -2.84 -7.56
C ASP A 110 -16.93 -1.51 -6.94
N GLN A 111 -16.00 -0.82 -7.62
CA GLN A 111 -15.37 0.41 -7.10
C GLN A 111 -16.37 1.47 -6.63
N GLN A 112 -17.56 1.58 -7.23
CA GLN A 112 -18.56 2.55 -6.81
C GLN A 112 -19.26 2.13 -5.51
N ALA A 113 -19.66 0.86 -5.37
CA ALA A 113 -20.34 0.35 -4.18
C ALA A 113 -19.47 0.45 -2.92
N TYR A 114 -18.18 0.11 -3.05
CA TYR A 114 -17.24 0.20 -1.93
C TYR A 114 -16.91 1.65 -1.52
N ARG A 115 -16.97 2.62 -2.44
CA ARG A 115 -16.84 4.05 -2.09
C ARG A 115 -17.97 4.50 -1.17
N TYR A 116 -19.22 4.10 -1.43
CA TYR A 116 -20.37 4.44 -0.58
C TYR A 116 -20.28 3.76 0.79
N ASN A 117 -19.86 2.50 0.85
CA ASN A 117 -19.64 1.80 2.13
C ASN A 117 -18.52 2.45 2.95
N LEU A 118 -17.45 2.93 2.31
CA LEU A 118 -16.36 3.63 2.98
C LEU A 118 -16.77 5.02 3.49
N ILE A 119 -17.58 5.76 2.72
CA ILE A 119 -18.19 7.03 3.15
C ILE A 119 -19.15 6.80 4.34
N GLY A 120 -19.94 5.72 4.32
CA GLY A 120 -20.81 5.32 5.44
C GLY A 120 -20.02 4.95 6.70
N LEU A 121 -18.87 4.30 6.55
CA LEU A 121 -17.96 3.95 7.64
C LEU A 121 -17.21 5.19 8.19
N LEU A 122 -16.87 6.16 7.33
CA LEU A 122 -16.30 7.46 7.67
C LEU A 122 -17.20 8.31 8.57
N GLY A 123 -18.53 8.15 8.46
CA GLY A 123 -19.51 8.78 9.34
C GLY A 123 -19.39 8.36 10.81
N VAL A 124 -18.69 7.25 11.11
CA VAL A 124 -18.46 6.74 12.47
C VAL A 124 -17.14 7.25 13.07
N LEU A 125 -16.17 7.67 12.25
CA LEU A 125 -14.81 8.10 12.68
C LEU A 125 -14.64 9.64 12.72
N VAL A 126 -15.72 10.37 13.02
CA VAL A 126 -15.78 11.85 13.05
C VAL A 126 -15.05 12.41 14.27
N ASN A 127 -13.73 12.15 14.36
CA ASN A 127 -12.76 12.84 15.21
C ASN A 127 -11.28 12.54 14.86
N LEU A 128 -10.99 11.70 13.86
CA LEU A 128 -9.61 11.39 13.44
C LEU A 128 -9.16 12.25 12.25
N ASP A 129 -7.88 12.64 12.26
CA ASP A 129 -7.21 13.34 11.17
C ASP A 129 -7.33 12.56 9.85
N ILE A 130 -7.34 13.28 8.73
CA ILE A 130 -7.51 12.70 7.38
C ILE A 130 -6.40 11.69 7.06
N GLU A 131 -5.16 11.93 7.51
CA GLU A 131 -4.05 11.00 7.28
C GLU A 131 -4.23 9.69 8.06
N GLN A 132 -4.68 9.77 9.32
CA GLN A 132 -4.97 8.57 10.12
C GLN A 132 -6.11 7.78 9.50
N LYS A 133 -7.18 8.45 9.07
CA LYS A 133 -8.30 7.80 8.36
C LYS A 133 -7.82 6.99 7.16
N ASN A 134 -6.94 7.55 6.33
CA ASN A 134 -6.38 6.82 5.19
C ASN A 134 -5.58 5.60 5.62
N ALA A 135 -4.72 5.76 6.64
CA ALA A 135 -3.95 4.65 7.21
C ALA A 135 -4.84 3.49 7.66
N TYR A 136 -5.95 3.80 8.35
CA TYR A 136 -6.93 2.80 8.79
C TYR A 136 -7.66 2.16 7.61
N PHE A 137 -8.03 2.91 6.55
CA PHE A 137 -8.72 2.32 5.40
C PHE A 137 -7.83 1.44 4.54
N CYS A 138 -6.60 1.86 4.29
CA CYS A 138 -5.66 1.06 3.50
C CYS A 138 -5.27 -0.21 4.27
N SER A 139 -5.04 -0.13 5.59
CA SER A 139 -4.77 -1.33 6.41
C SER A 139 -6.00 -2.21 6.60
N GLN A 140 -7.21 -1.63 6.69
CA GLN A 140 -8.45 -2.40 6.71
C GLN A 140 -8.61 -3.21 5.42
N PHE A 141 -8.38 -2.59 4.25
CA PHE A 141 -8.44 -3.31 2.98
C PHE A 141 -7.46 -4.47 2.94
N VAL A 142 -6.20 -4.23 3.31
CA VAL A 142 -5.18 -5.28 3.38
C VAL A 142 -5.64 -6.40 4.33
N ALA A 143 -6.13 -6.05 5.52
CA ALA A 143 -6.62 -7.02 6.49
C ALA A 143 -7.81 -7.84 5.98
N GLU A 144 -8.74 -7.21 5.26
CA GLU A 144 -9.90 -7.87 4.66
C GLU A 144 -9.51 -8.82 3.54
N ALA A 145 -8.64 -8.36 2.63
CA ALA A 145 -8.10 -9.17 1.56
C ALA A 145 -7.36 -10.40 2.11
N LEU A 146 -6.56 -10.22 3.16
CA LEU A 146 -5.85 -11.33 3.82
C LEU A 146 -6.80 -12.27 4.56
N ARG A 147 -7.79 -11.76 5.29
CA ARG A 147 -8.80 -12.59 5.97
C ARG A 147 -9.59 -13.44 4.99
N SER A 148 -9.92 -12.89 3.82
CA SER A 148 -10.65 -13.60 2.77
C SER A 148 -9.92 -14.84 2.22
N THR A 149 -8.60 -14.91 2.42
CA THR A 149 -7.82 -16.11 2.08
C THR A 149 -8.14 -17.29 3.00
N GLY A 150 -8.80 -17.05 4.13
CA GLY A 150 -9.04 -18.02 5.20
C GLY A 150 -7.97 -17.99 6.29
N LEU A 151 -7.03 -17.03 6.24
CA LEU A 151 -6.04 -16.82 7.30
C LEU A 151 -6.63 -15.94 8.41
N SER A 152 -6.66 -16.47 9.63
CA SER A 152 -6.99 -15.69 10.83
C SER A 152 -5.74 -15.05 11.41
N LEU A 153 -5.31 -13.92 10.83
CA LEU A 153 -4.12 -13.19 11.29
C LEU A 153 -4.41 -12.31 12.52
N TRP A 154 -5.66 -11.87 12.71
CA TRP A 154 -6.03 -11.03 13.86
C TRP A 154 -7.40 -11.39 14.41
N ASP A 155 -7.49 -11.47 15.74
CA ASP A 155 -8.72 -11.75 16.51
C ASP A 155 -9.58 -10.48 16.75
N ARG A 156 -9.66 -9.60 15.74
CA ARG A 156 -10.46 -8.36 15.76
C ARG A 156 -10.93 -7.99 14.35
N PRO A 157 -11.98 -7.18 14.19
CA PRO A 157 -12.43 -6.71 12.88
C PRO A 157 -11.31 -6.07 12.05
N SER A 158 -11.37 -6.22 10.71
CA SER A 158 -10.37 -5.66 9.78
C SER A 158 -10.24 -4.14 9.93
N SER A 159 -11.35 -3.46 10.27
CA SER A 159 -11.41 -2.02 10.51
C SER A 159 -10.57 -1.53 11.69
N LEU A 160 -10.15 -2.42 12.58
CA LEU A 160 -9.30 -2.11 13.73
C LEU A 160 -7.84 -2.55 13.55
N VAL A 161 -7.48 -3.09 12.39
CA VAL A 161 -6.11 -3.47 12.06
C VAL A 161 -5.38 -2.25 11.50
N THR A 162 -4.24 -1.90 12.08
CA THR A 162 -3.38 -0.78 11.65
C THR A 162 -2.19 -1.26 10.81
N PRO A 163 -1.48 -0.36 10.09
CA PRO A 163 -0.23 -0.70 9.43
C PRO A 163 0.81 -1.30 10.40
N GLU A 164 0.87 -0.82 11.64
CA GLU A 164 1.80 -1.33 12.66
C GLU A 164 1.46 -2.76 13.10
N ASP A 165 0.18 -3.09 13.15
CA ASP A 165 -0.27 -4.45 13.45
C ASP A 165 0.15 -5.44 12.37
N ILE A 166 0.11 -5.02 11.10
CA ILE A 166 0.64 -5.81 9.97
C ILE A 166 2.15 -5.95 10.10
N ARG A 167 2.84 -4.85 10.35
CA ARG A 167 4.29 -4.78 10.48
C ARG A 167 4.86 -5.74 11.52
N ARG A 168 4.20 -5.85 12.67
CA ARG A 168 4.66 -6.67 13.80
C ARG A 168 4.15 -8.11 13.76
N HIS A 169 3.27 -8.46 12.81
CA HIS A 169 2.63 -9.76 12.83
C HIS A 169 3.62 -10.87 12.43
N PRO A 170 3.78 -11.94 13.23
CA PRO A 170 4.86 -12.92 13.08
C PRO A 170 4.74 -13.81 11.82
N ALA A 171 3.57 -13.86 11.18
CA ALA A 171 3.43 -14.58 9.91
C ALA A 171 4.11 -13.88 8.72
N PHE A 172 4.52 -12.61 8.88
CA PHE A 172 5.20 -11.88 7.83
C PHE A 172 6.72 -11.97 7.94
N GLU A 173 7.36 -12.18 6.80
CA GLU A 173 8.79 -12.06 6.62
C GLU A 173 9.11 -10.68 6.05
N THR A 174 10.06 -9.96 6.65
CA THR A 174 10.54 -8.70 6.06
C THR A 174 11.54 -8.98 4.95
N LEU A 175 11.22 -8.56 3.72
CA LEU A 175 12.10 -8.72 2.57
C LEU A 175 13.00 -7.50 2.33
N TYR A 176 12.49 -6.31 2.64
CA TYR A 176 13.19 -5.05 2.42
C TYR A 176 12.71 -3.99 3.39
N GLU A 177 13.62 -3.12 3.82
CA GLU A 177 13.32 -1.88 4.53
C GLU A 177 14.30 -0.81 4.08
N GLY A 178 13.80 0.36 3.69
CA GLY A 178 14.65 1.42 3.14
C GLY A 178 13.87 2.47 2.37
N TYR A 179 14.50 3.11 1.38
CA TYR A 179 13.83 4.02 0.46
C TYR A 179 13.16 3.25 -0.66
N LEU A 180 11.92 3.61 -1.01
CA LEU A 180 11.17 2.90 -2.04
C LEU A 180 11.93 2.82 -3.37
N PHE A 181 12.56 3.92 -3.80
CA PHE A 181 13.30 3.97 -5.07
C PHE A 181 14.69 3.32 -5.04
N ASP A 182 15.14 2.86 -3.86
CA ASP A 182 16.34 2.05 -3.72
C ASP A 182 16.01 0.54 -3.67
N TYR A 183 14.72 0.17 -3.78
CA TYR A 183 14.30 -1.22 -3.77
C TYR A 183 14.79 -1.96 -5.03
N PRO A 184 15.62 -3.01 -4.91
CA PRO A 184 16.38 -3.55 -6.03
C PRO A 184 15.57 -4.33 -7.07
N LEU A 185 14.29 -4.62 -6.80
CA LEU A 185 13.41 -5.28 -7.76
C LEU A 185 12.55 -4.30 -8.57
N LEU A 186 12.66 -2.99 -8.32
CA LEU A 186 12.07 -2.00 -9.21
C LEU A 186 12.79 -1.97 -10.56
N ASP A 187 12.03 -1.69 -11.60
CA ASP A 187 12.50 -1.49 -12.96
C ASP A 187 13.32 -0.19 -13.06
N GLY A 188 14.63 -0.35 -13.16
CA GLY A 188 15.58 0.75 -13.29
C GLY A 188 15.40 1.57 -14.58
N GLU A 189 14.90 0.99 -15.67
CA GLU A 189 14.62 1.74 -16.88
C GLU A 189 13.41 2.65 -16.68
N ARG A 190 12.33 2.15 -16.06
CA ARG A 190 11.15 2.96 -15.73
C ARG A 190 11.51 4.09 -14.76
N LEU A 191 12.28 3.81 -13.70
CA LEU A 191 12.77 4.84 -12.78
C LEU A 191 13.57 5.94 -13.49
N SER A 192 14.44 5.56 -14.42
CA SER A 192 15.26 6.51 -15.18
C SER A 192 14.45 7.35 -16.15
N ARG A 193 13.49 6.74 -16.88
CA ARG A 193 12.59 7.44 -17.80
C ARG A 193 11.73 8.46 -17.06
N GLU A 194 11.16 8.09 -15.92
CA GLU A 194 10.31 8.99 -15.13
C GLU A 194 11.09 10.15 -14.48
N ARG A 195 12.34 9.90 -14.05
CA ARG A 195 13.24 10.97 -13.59
C ARG A 195 13.54 11.98 -14.70
N ASN A 196 13.92 11.50 -15.88
CA ASN A 196 14.25 12.35 -17.03
C ASN A 196 13.03 13.14 -17.51
N GLY A 197 11.84 12.52 -17.56
CA GLY A 197 10.59 13.20 -17.91
C GLY A 197 10.22 14.32 -16.94
N ALA A 198 10.46 14.12 -15.63
CA ALA A 198 10.21 15.15 -14.62
C ALA A 198 11.16 16.36 -14.76
N GLU A 199 12.43 16.11 -15.09
CA GLU A 199 13.41 17.16 -15.35
C GLU A 199 13.09 17.96 -16.62
N LEU A 200 12.65 17.29 -17.69
CA LEU A 200 12.23 17.94 -18.94
C LEU A 200 11.01 18.85 -18.75
N TRP A 201 9.99 18.40 -18.00
CA TRP A 201 8.83 19.23 -17.67
C TRP A 201 9.21 20.47 -16.85
N ARG A 202 10.11 20.33 -15.85
CA ARG A 202 10.59 21.48 -15.06
C ARG A 202 11.37 22.51 -15.89
N ARG A 203 12.08 22.07 -16.93
CA ARG A 203 12.83 22.97 -17.82
C ARG A 203 11.95 23.73 -18.81
N GLN A 204 10.76 23.22 -19.11
CA GLN A 204 9.78 23.86 -20.02
C GLN A 204 8.75 24.72 -19.28
N ALA A 205 8.62 24.56 -17.96
CA ALA A 205 7.72 25.33 -17.10
C ALA A 205 8.36 26.60 -16.51
N VAL A 206 9.49 27.05 -17.06
CA VAL A 206 10.21 28.30 -16.71
C VAL A 206 10.21 29.23 -17.90
#